data_AF-A0A963XIH2-F1
#
_entry.id   AF-A0A963XIH2-F1
#
_cell.length_a   1.000
_cell.length_b   1.000
_cell.length_c   1.000
_cell.angle_alpha   90.00
_cell.angle_beta   90.00
_cell.angle_gamma   90.00
#
_symmetry.space_group_name_H-M   'P 1'
#
loop_
_entity.id
_entity.type
_entity.pdbx_description
1 polymer ?
#
loop_
_entity_poly.entity_id
_entity_poly.type
_entity_poly.pdbx_seq_one_letter_code
_entity_poly.pdbx_strand_id
1 'polypeptide(L)'
;MEAATAVETRRPIKETPLEKLARETRRFFAALARIALFAGLLIPILVFSFLTVDIPYRGLDHFFSTGPVKPGNWLSVGYFAMAAAPPIVILIARRFGGEEASRVVTAAWAVAAFAAFAGVSYLSPQLEDGDMPSTGFVIAFIGSAIASQFIAGAVYDITRGGERWWRAPFFALLCAYLAQTFIYFPIAYWGAALPWANWMVEDIALKSLLIVAFLGVYRLLMKGLRPRGGYGG
;
A
#
# COMPACT_ATOMS: atom_id res chain seq x y z
N MET A 1 -52.24 -13.80 -4.35
CA MET A 1 -51.52 -13.80 -5.64
C MET A 1 -50.04 -13.87 -5.34
N GLU A 2 -49.47 -15.07 -5.35
CA GLU A 2 -48.02 -15.27 -5.19
C GLU A 2 -47.33 -14.94 -6.51
N ALA A 3 -46.39 -13.98 -6.47
CA ALA A 3 -45.55 -13.65 -7.60
C ALA A 3 -44.48 -14.73 -7.75
N ALA A 4 -44.63 -15.58 -8.77
CA ALA A 4 -43.62 -16.55 -9.15
C ALA A 4 -42.31 -15.81 -9.50
N THR A 5 -41.29 -15.96 -8.66
CA THR A 5 -39.92 -15.54 -8.96
C THR A 5 -39.43 -16.35 -10.16
N ALA A 6 -39.40 -15.73 -11.33
CA ALA A 6 -38.81 -16.30 -12.52
C ALA A 6 -37.30 -16.51 -12.29
N VAL A 7 -36.92 -17.74 -11.95
CA VAL A 7 -35.52 -18.16 -11.91
C VAL A 7 -35.03 -18.21 -13.35
N GLU A 8 -34.32 -17.17 -13.77
CA GLU A 8 -33.70 -17.04 -15.08
C GLU A 8 -32.61 -18.12 -15.21
N THR A 9 -33.01 -19.32 -15.62
CA THR A 9 -32.13 -20.44 -15.93
C THR A 9 -31.43 -20.11 -17.24
N ARG A 10 -30.29 -19.40 -17.15
CA ARG A 10 -29.40 -19.18 -18.30
C ARG A 10 -29.04 -20.54 -18.89
N ARG A 11 -29.54 -20.82 -20.09
CA ARG A 11 -29.17 -22.01 -20.85
C ARG A 11 -27.65 -22.05 -20.98
N PRO A 12 -26.98 -23.16 -20.63
CA PRO A 12 -25.55 -23.27 -20.81
C PRO A 12 -25.25 -23.13 -22.31
N ILE A 13 -24.49 -22.09 -22.66
CA ILE A 13 -23.97 -21.91 -24.01
C ILE A 13 -23.12 -23.16 -24.28
N LYS A 14 -23.47 -23.95 -25.29
CA LYS A 14 -22.66 -25.09 -25.74
C LYS A 14 -21.38 -24.52 -26.37
N GLU A 15 -20.37 -24.32 -25.55
CA GLU A 15 -19.06 -23.85 -25.99
C GLU A 15 -18.21 -25.03 -26.40
N THR A 16 -17.50 -24.85 -27.51
CA THR A 16 -16.45 -25.81 -27.89
C THR A 16 -15.27 -25.70 -26.91
N PRO A 17 -14.48 -26.77 -26.71
CA PRO A 17 -13.29 -26.73 -25.85
C PRO A 17 -12.31 -25.61 -26.24
N LEU A 18 -12.20 -25.30 -27.53
CA LEU A 18 -11.35 -24.23 -28.06
C LEU A 18 -11.87 -22.84 -27.69
N GLU A 19 -13.17 -22.58 -27.77
CA GLU A 19 -13.76 -21.30 -27.36
C GLU A 19 -13.63 -21.07 -25.86
N LYS A 20 -13.81 -22.13 -25.06
CA LYS A 20 -13.59 -22.08 -23.62
C LYS A 20 -12.13 -21.75 -23.31
N LEU A 21 -11.18 -22.44 -23.94
CA LEU A 21 -9.74 -22.19 -23.77
C LEU A 21 -9.39 -20.74 -24.17
N ALA A 22 -9.82 -20.30 -25.35
CA ALA A 22 -9.55 -18.94 -25.84
C ALA A 22 -10.09 -17.86 -24.88
N ARG A 23 -11.28 -18.07 -24.32
CA ARG A 23 -11.85 -17.13 -23.34
C ARG A 23 -11.07 -17.11 -22.04
N GLU A 24 -10.73 -18.27 -21.47
CA GLU A 24 -9.96 -18.32 -20.22
C GLU A 24 -8.56 -17.73 -20.42
N THR A 25 -7.91 -18.00 -21.56
CA THR A 25 -6.64 -17.37 -21.94
C THR A 25 -6.77 -15.85 -22.03
N ARG A 26 -7.81 -15.32 -22.70
CA ARG A 26 -8.04 -13.87 -22.77
C ARG A 26 -8.32 -13.25 -21.39
N ARG A 27 -9.08 -13.93 -20.54
CA ARG A 27 -9.33 -13.51 -19.14
C ARG A 27 -8.04 -13.47 -18.32
N PHE A 28 -7.20 -14.49 -18.46
CA PHE A 28 -5.90 -14.56 -17.80
C PHE A 28 -4.99 -13.41 -18.21
N PHE A 29 -4.79 -13.18 -19.50
CA PHE A 29 -3.95 -12.06 -19.98
C PHE A 29 -4.51 -10.70 -19.59
N ALA A 30 -5.83 -10.52 -19.60
CA ALA A 30 -6.45 -9.29 -19.14
C ALA A 30 -6.24 -9.06 -17.63
N ALA A 31 -6.30 -10.11 -16.82
CA ALA A 31 -5.99 -10.03 -15.40
C ALA A 31 -4.51 -9.71 -15.17
N LEU A 32 -3.60 -10.38 -15.89
CA LEU A 32 -2.16 -10.15 -15.80
C LEU A 32 -1.80 -8.71 -16.18
N ALA A 33 -2.30 -8.22 -17.32
CA ALA A 33 -2.07 -6.85 -17.77
C ALA A 33 -2.60 -5.82 -16.76
N ARG A 34 -3.74 -6.10 -16.12
CA ARG A 34 -4.29 -5.26 -15.06
C ARG A 34 -3.39 -5.22 -13.83
N ILE A 35 -2.94 -6.39 -13.36
CA ILE A 35 -2.02 -6.48 -12.23
C ILE A 35 -0.74 -5.71 -12.54
N ALA A 36 -0.16 -5.90 -13.72
CA ALA A 36 1.04 -5.19 -14.16
C ALA A 36 0.83 -3.67 -14.19
N LEU A 37 -0.30 -3.20 -14.73
CA LEU A 37 -0.63 -1.77 -14.77
C LEU A 37 -0.70 -1.15 -13.37
N PHE A 38 -1.39 -1.79 -12.43
CA PHE A 38 -1.53 -1.23 -11.07
C PHE A 38 -0.28 -1.44 -10.22
N ALA A 39 0.45 -2.53 -10.42
CA ALA A 39 1.77 -2.70 -9.83
C ALA A 39 2.71 -1.59 -10.32
N GLY A 40 2.60 -1.18 -11.58
CA GLY A 40 3.31 -0.02 -12.14
C GLY A 40 3.02 1.31 -11.45
N LEU A 41 1.92 1.45 -10.70
CA LEU A 41 1.66 2.63 -9.85
C LEU A 41 2.40 2.56 -8.51
N LEU A 42 2.57 1.35 -7.96
CA LEU A 42 3.25 1.14 -6.68
C LEU A 42 4.76 1.06 -6.85
N ILE A 43 5.27 0.41 -7.91
CA ILE A 43 6.70 0.16 -8.13
C ILE A 43 7.53 1.45 -8.04
N PRO A 44 7.17 2.58 -8.69
CA PRO A 44 7.95 3.81 -8.57
C PRO A 44 8.03 4.32 -7.14
N ILE A 45 6.94 4.21 -6.37
CA ILE A 45 6.92 4.60 -4.95
C ILE A 45 7.81 3.67 -4.14
N LEU A 46 7.72 2.35 -4.34
CA LEU A 46 8.53 1.38 -3.60
C LEU A 46 10.02 1.58 -3.87
N VAL A 47 10.40 1.69 -5.15
CA VAL A 47 11.80 1.88 -5.56
C VAL A 47 12.31 3.24 -5.09
N PHE A 48 11.57 4.33 -5.32
CA PHE A 48 11.94 5.65 -4.82
C PHE A 48 12.10 5.65 -3.29
N SER A 49 11.17 5.02 -2.58
CA SER A 49 11.21 4.96 -1.13
C SER A 49 12.43 4.19 -0.61
N PHE A 50 12.81 3.11 -1.29
CA PHE A 50 14.00 2.35 -0.95
C PHE A 50 15.29 3.15 -1.22
N LEU A 51 15.37 3.80 -2.38
CA LEU A 51 16.56 4.56 -2.80
C LEU A 51 16.77 5.88 -2.05
N THR A 52 15.77 6.34 -1.28
CA THR A 52 15.81 7.62 -0.56
C THR A 52 15.56 7.44 0.94
N VAL A 53 15.71 6.21 1.45
CA VAL A 53 15.40 5.86 2.85
C VAL A 53 16.40 6.46 3.85
N ASP A 54 17.57 6.82 3.38
CA ASP A 54 18.69 7.44 4.10
C ASP A 54 18.66 8.98 4.06
N ILE A 55 17.92 9.57 3.12
CA ILE A 55 17.83 11.02 2.96
C ILE A 55 16.82 11.59 3.97
N PRO A 56 17.22 12.49 4.88
CA PRO A 56 16.30 13.06 5.87
C PRO A 56 15.30 14.03 5.24
N TYR A 57 14.02 13.92 5.61
CA TYR A 57 12.98 14.84 5.20
C TYR A 57 12.84 15.99 6.20
N ARG A 58 13.44 17.14 5.88
CA ARG A 58 13.44 18.34 6.75
C ARG A 58 12.29 19.31 6.49
N GLY A 59 11.37 18.95 5.60
CA GLY A 59 10.27 19.83 5.18
C GLY A 59 9.35 20.25 6.33
N LEU A 60 9.27 19.45 7.40
CA LEU A 60 8.42 19.72 8.56
C LEU A 60 9.17 20.32 9.75
N ASP A 61 10.50 20.41 9.72
CA ASP A 61 11.31 20.83 10.87
C ASP A 61 10.97 22.24 11.36
N HIS A 62 10.46 23.10 10.48
CA HIS A 62 10.06 24.46 10.81
C HIS A 62 8.85 24.54 11.75
N PHE A 63 8.06 23.47 11.87
CA PHE A 63 6.95 23.38 12.83
C PHE A 63 7.40 22.93 14.22
N PHE A 64 8.67 22.54 14.41
CA PHE A 64 9.18 21.95 15.64
C PHE A 64 10.36 22.75 16.18
N SER A 65 10.23 23.27 17.41
CA SER A 65 11.22 24.17 18.01
C SER A 65 12.37 23.45 18.71
N THR A 66 12.15 22.25 19.25
CA THR A 66 13.16 21.50 20.01
C THR A 66 13.84 20.44 19.14
N GLY A 67 15.16 20.32 19.26
CA GLY A 67 15.97 19.41 18.45
C GLY A 67 15.46 17.96 18.41
N PRO A 68 15.17 17.31 19.56
CA PRO A 68 14.82 15.88 19.60
C PRO A 68 13.50 15.48 18.91
N VAL A 69 12.56 16.42 18.74
CA VAL A 69 11.23 16.19 18.14
C VAL A 69 11.15 16.67 16.69
N LYS A 70 12.28 17.07 16.09
CA LYS A 70 12.29 17.44 14.67
C LYS A 70 12.08 16.20 13.81
N PRO A 71 11.08 16.18 12.92
CA PRO A 71 10.83 15.04 12.05
C PRO A 71 12.05 14.64 11.23
N GLY A 72 12.88 15.60 10.78
CA GLY A 72 14.08 15.32 10.01
C GLY A 72 15.13 14.42 10.71
N ASN A 73 15.00 14.15 12.01
CA ASN A 73 15.88 13.22 12.73
C ASN A 73 15.51 11.75 12.55
N TRP A 74 14.28 11.45 12.12
CA TRP A 74 13.76 10.08 12.01
C TRP A 74 12.99 9.84 10.71
N LEU A 75 12.36 10.87 10.16
CA LEU A 75 11.57 10.83 8.95
C LEU A 75 12.49 10.99 7.75
N SER A 76 12.67 9.92 6.98
CA SER A 76 13.33 9.99 5.69
C SER A 76 12.37 10.32 4.55
N VAL A 77 12.91 10.82 3.44
CA VAL A 77 12.18 11.04 2.19
C VAL A 77 11.52 9.74 1.75
N GLY A 78 12.24 8.63 1.87
CA GLY A 78 11.70 7.32 1.52
C GLY A 78 10.57 6.86 2.43
N TYR A 79 10.70 7.05 3.74
CA TYR A 79 9.61 6.73 4.68
C TYR A 79 8.37 7.59 4.44
N PHE A 80 8.57 8.88 4.16
CA PHE A 80 7.50 9.80 3.80
C PHE A 80 6.79 9.38 2.50
N ALA A 81 7.53 9.06 1.45
CA ALA A 81 6.97 8.62 0.17
C ALA A 81 6.22 7.29 0.30
N MET A 82 6.72 6.36 1.11
CA MET A 82 6.09 5.06 1.35
C MET A 82 4.67 5.19 1.94
N ALA A 83 4.40 6.26 2.69
CA ALA A 83 3.07 6.53 3.25
C ALA A 83 1.98 6.70 2.18
N ALA A 84 2.34 6.98 0.92
CA ALA A 84 1.40 7.07 -0.20
C ALA A 84 0.91 5.69 -0.71
N ALA A 85 1.59 4.59 -0.38
CA ALA A 85 1.25 3.26 -0.90
C ALA A 85 -0.09 2.71 -0.37
N PRO A 86 -0.39 2.72 0.95
CA PRO A 86 -1.70 2.25 1.45
C PRO A 86 -2.92 2.97 0.83
N PRO A 87 -2.92 4.31 0.64
CA PRO A 87 -3.94 5.02 -0.12
C PRO A 87 -4.18 4.45 -1.53
N ILE A 88 -3.12 4.15 -2.28
CA ILE A 88 -3.23 3.57 -3.63
C ILE A 88 -3.83 2.17 -3.58
N VAL A 89 -3.42 1.35 -2.62
CA VAL A 89 -3.99 0.02 -2.39
C VAL A 89 -5.49 0.10 -2.13
N ILE A 90 -5.94 1.08 -1.34
CA ILE A 90 -7.37 1.33 -1.10
C ILE A 90 -8.11 1.70 -2.39
N LEU A 91 -7.53 2.56 -3.25
CA LEU A 91 -8.16 2.91 -4.54
C LEU A 91 -8.27 1.71 -5.48
N ILE A 92 -7.30 0.81 -5.46
CA ILE A 92 -7.34 -0.46 -6.21
C ILE A 92 -8.42 -1.38 -5.62
N ALA A 93 -8.42 -1.57 -4.30
CA ALA A 93 -9.40 -2.39 -3.58
C ALA A 93 -10.83 -1.89 -3.78
N ARG A 94 -11.03 -0.57 -3.84
CA ARG A 94 -12.31 0.04 -4.19
C ARG A 94 -12.85 -0.42 -5.53
N ARG A 95 -11.98 -0.49 -6.54
CA ARG A 95 -12.41 -0.78 -7.92
C ARG A 95 -12.46 -2.27 -8.23
N PHE A 96 -11.57 -3.06 -7.65
CA PHE A 96 -11.36 -4.48 -8.02
C PHE A 96 -11.43 -5.47 -6.85
N GLY A 97 -11.62 -4.99 -5.61
CA GLY A 97 -11.61 -5.81 -4.41
C GLY A 97 -10.23 -6.03 -3.79
N GLY A 98 -10.23 -6.43 -2.52
CA GLY A 98 -9.04 -6.64 -1.70
C GLY A 98 -8.14 -7.76 -2.21
N GLU A 99 -8.71 -8.84 -2.78
CA GLU A 99 -7.91 -9.92 -3.36
C GLU A 99 -7.04 -9.44 -4.53
N GLU A 100 -7.63 -8.64 -5.44
CA GLU A 100 -6.87 -8.08 -6.55
C GLU A 100 -5.85 -7.05 -6.07
N ALA A 101 -6.19 -6.25 -5.06
CA ALA A 101 -5.27 -5.31 -4.44
C ALA A 101 -4.07 -6.05 -3.81
N SER A 102 -4.30 -7.17 -3.13
CA SER A 102 -3.25 -8.03 -2.58
C SER A 102 -2.33 -8.59 -3.67
N ARG A 103 -2.87 -9.06 -4.80
CA ARG A 103 -2.06 -9.52 -5.94
C ARG A 103 -1.18 -8.42 -6.51
N VAL A 104 -1.71 -7.20 -6.59
CA VAL A 104 -0.95 -6.02 -7.03
C VAL A 104 0.18 -5.69 -6.05
N VAL A 105 -0.10 -5.71 -4.75
CA VAL A 105 0.92 -5.50 -3.70
C VAL A 105 2.03 -6.54 -3.82
N THR A 106 1.68 -7.83 -3.90
CA THR A 106 2.67 -8.91 -4.08
C THR A 106 3.51 -8.72 -5.33
N ALA A 107 2.88 -8.42 -6.48
CA ALA A 107 3.59 -8.20 -7.74
C ALA A 107 4.54 -6.99 -7.67
N ALA A 108 4.09 -5.88 -7.07
CA ALA A 108 4.90 -4.68 -6.92
C ALA A 108 6.11 -4.91 -6.02
N TRP A 109 5.94 -5.61 -4.88
CA TRP A 109 7.04 -5.94 -3.98
C TRP A 109 8.01 -6.95 -4.59
N ALA A 110 7.53 -7.93 -5.36
CA ALA A 110 8.41 -8.84 -6.09
C ALA A 110 9.32 -8.07 -7.06
N VAL A 111 8.75 -7.17 -7.87
CA VAL A 111 9.52 -6.33 -8.80
C VAL A 111 10.47 -5.40 -8.04
N ALA A 112 10.00 -4.76 -6.97
CA ALA A 112 10.84 -3.88 -6.15
C ALA A 112 12.01 -4.64 -5.51
N ALA A 113 11.79 -5.87 -5.04
CA ALA A 113 12.84 -6.73 -4.49
C ALA A 113 13.88 -7.10 -5.55
N PHE A 114 13.44 -7.48 -6.76
CA PHE A 114 14.36 -7.72 -7.88
C PHE A 114 15.15 -6.46 -8.27
N ALA A 115 14.49 -5.31 -8.33
CA ALA A 115 15.14 -4.03 -8.63
C ALA A 115 16.16 -3.63 -7.56
N ALA A 116 15.80 -3.77 -6.29
CA ALA A 116 16.69 -3.50 -5.15
C ALA A 116 17.89 -4.47 -5.17
N PHE A 117 17.67 -5.75 -5.38
CA PHE A 117 18.74 -6.75 -5.49
C PHE A 117 19.68 -6.44 -6.66
N ALA A 118 19.15 -6.11 -7.83
CA ALA A 118 19.94 -5.73 -9.00
C ALA A 118 20.74 -4.43 -8.75
N GLY A 119 20.12 -3.43 -8.11
CA GLY A 119 20.77 -2.17 -7.75
C GLY A 119 21.91 -2.36 -6.76
N VAL A 120 21.67 -3.12 -5.68
CA VAL A 120 22.71 -3.47 -4.70
C VAL A 120 23.82 -4.30 -5.35
N SER A 121 23.50 -5.29 -6.19
CA SER A 121 24.52 -6.09 -6.89
C SER A 121 25.37 -5.25 -7.82
N TYR A 122 24.77 -4.26 -8.49
CA TYR A 122 25.48 -3.33 -9.36
C TYR A 122 26.40 -2.38 -8.59
N LEU A 123 25.92 -1.88 -7.44
CA LEU A 123 26.69 -0.96 -6.57
C LEU A 123 27.70 -1.68 -5.68
N SER A 124 27.56 -2.99 -5.45
CA SER A 124 28.40 -3.78 -4.55
C SER A 124 29.91 -3.58 -4.70
N PRO A 125 30.48 -3.39 -5.90
CA PRO A 125 31.92 -3.12 -6.04
C PRO A 125 32.37 -1.75 -5.52
N GLN A 126 31.44 -0.83 -5.30
CA GLN A 126 31.66 0.56 -4.91
C GLN A 126 31.26 0.83 -3.45
N LEU A 127 30.59 -0.12 -2.79
CA LEU A 127 30.07 0.06 -1.43
C LEU A 127 31.17 -0.24 -0.42
N GLU A 128 31.35 0.67 0.53
CA GLU A 128 32.22 0.54 1.68
C GLU A 128 31.46 0.01 2.92
N ASP A 129 32.22 -0.44 3.92
CA ASP A 129 31.67 -0.87 5.20
C ASP A 129 30.95 0.31 5.88
N GLY A 130 29.61 0.20 5.99
CA GLY A 130 28.76 1.22 6.61
C GLY A 130 27.86 1.98 5.62
N ASP A 131 28.03 1.81 4.31
CA ASP A 131 27.16 2.44 3.31
C ASP A 131 25.76 1.81 3.27
N MET A 132 25.63 0.56 3.71
CA MET A 132 24.35 -0.13 3.75
C MET A 132 23.62 0.09 5.09
N PRO A 133 22.29 0.30 5.06
CA PRO A 133 21.49 0.29 6.28
C PRO A 133 21.57 -1.07 6.99
N SER A 134 21.40 -1.05 8.31
CA SER A 134 21.43 -2.29 9.09
C SER A 134 20.33 -3.26 8.65
N THR A 135 20.60 -4.56 8.71
CA THR A 135 19.61 -5.60 8.37
C THR A 135 18.32 -5.43 9.17
N GLY A 136 18.43 -5.06 10.45
CA GLY A 136 17.27 -4.79 11.32
C GLY A 136 16.42 -3.63 10.80
N PHE A 137 17.06 -2.53 10.37
CA PHE A 137 16.36 -1.40 9.78
C PHE A 137 15.66 -1.78 8.47
N VAL A 138 16.35 -2.51 7.58
CA VAL A 138 15.76 -2.96 6.30
C VAL A 138 14.56 -3.87 6.53
N ILE A 139 14.65 -4.83 7.45
CA ILE A 139 13.54 -5.72 7.82
C ILE A 139 12.38 -4.91 8.41
N ALA A 140 12.66 -3.97 9.32
CA ALA A 140 11.64 -3.10 9.91
C ALA A 140 10.93 -2.27 8.84
N PHE A 141 11.68 -1.64 7.94
CA PHE A 141 11.16 -0.78 6.88
C PHE A 141 10.30 -1.56 5.89
N ILE A 142 10.85 -2.62 5.29
CA ILE A 142 10.16 -3.43 4.28
C ILE A 142 8.99 -4.18 4.91
N GLY A 143 9.22 -4.86 6.04
CA GLY A 143 8.21 -5.67 6.71
C GLY A 143 7.01 -4.85 7.17
N SER A 144 7.24 -3.70 7.79
CA SER A 144 6.16 -2.80 8.21
C SER A 144 5.38 -2.23 7.02
N ALA A 145 6.07 -1.87 5.92
CA ALA A 145 5.43 -1.34 4.72
C ALA A 145 4.56 -2.38 4.01
N ILE A 146 5.06 -3.62 3.88
CA ILE A 146 4.28 -4.74 3.34
C ILE A 146 3.04 -4.99 4.19
N ALA A 147 3.21 -5.10 5.52
CA ALA A 147 2.10 -5.33 6.45
C ALA A 147 1.03 -4.23 6.33
N SER A 148 1.45 -2.97 6.28
CA SER A 148 0.57 -1.81 6.11
C SER A 148 -0.29 -1.90 4.85
N GLN A 149 0.33 -2.22 3.71
CA GLN A 149 -0.38 -2.32 2.43
C GLN A 149 -1.40 -3.47 2.40
N PHE A 150 -1.06 -4.65 2.92
CA PHE A 150 -2.03 -5.75 3.03
C PHE A 150 -3.18 -5.43 3.99
N ILE A 151 -2.88 -4.82 5.14
CA ILE A 151 -3.89 -4.40 6.12
C ILE A 151 -4.82 -3.36 5.49
N ALA A 152 -4.30 -2.39 4.74
CA ALA A 152 -5.12 -1.40 4.05
C ALA A 152 -6.12 -2.05 3.10
N GLY A 153 -5.66 -2.99 2.26
CA GLY A 153 -6.52 -3.73 1.34
C GLY A 153 -7.57 -4.56 2.08
N ALA A 154 -7.16 -5.34 3.09
CA ALA A 154 -8.04 -6.26 3.83
C ALA A 154 -9.09 -5.51 4.66
N VAL A 155 -8.67 -4.52 5.46
CA VAL A 155 -9.59 -3.74 6.29
C VAL A 155 -10.56 -2.94 5.42
N TYR A 156 -10.11 -2.39 4.30
CA TYR A 156 -11.00 -1.74 3.34
C TYR A 156 -12.04 -2.72 2.79
N ASP A 157 -11.64 -3.95 2.44
CA ASP A 157 -12.54 -4.97 1.90
C ASP A 157 -13.61 -5.44 2.90
N ILE A 158 -13.25 -5.49 4.18
CA ILE A 158 -14.16 -5.87 5.27
C ILE A 158 -15.12 -4.72 5.61
N THR A 159 -14.66 -3.47 5.50
CA THR A 159 -15.42 -2.28 5.94
C THR A 159 -16.18 -1.57 4.83
N ARG A 160 -15.93 -1.91 3.55
CA ARG A 160 -16.70 -1.41 2.40
C ARG A 160 -18.15 -1.90 2.45
N GLY A 161 -19.07 -1.10 1.92
CA GLY A 161 -20.52 -1.39 1.93
C GLY A 161 -21.29 -0.74 3.11
N GLY A 162 -20.61 -0.03 4.01
CA GLY A 162 -21.27 0.80 5.01
C GLY A 162 -21.92 2.06 4.43
N GLU A 163 -22.95 2.57 5.10
CA GLU A 163 -23.73 3.76 4.67
C GLU A 163 -22.89 5.03 4.48
N ARG A 164 -21.79 5.17 5.22
CA ARG A 164 -20.93 6.36 5.19
C ARG A 164 -19.67 6.11 4.38
N TRP A 165 -19.53 6.85 3.29
CA TRP A 165 -18.44 6.72 2.31
C TRP A 165 -17.01 6.82 2.90
N TRP A 166 -16.84 7.54 4.00
CA TRP A 166 -15.54 7.80 4.62
C TRP A 166 -15.08 6.67 5.56
N ARG A 167 -15.99 5.81 6.03
CA ARG A 167 -15.67 4.80 7.06
C ARG A 167 -14.63 3.81 6.57
N ALA A 168 -14.86 3.21 5.40
CA ALA A 168 -13.96 2.21 4.86
C ALA A 168 -12.53 2.73 4.63
N PRO A 169 -12.30 3.84 3.90
CA PRO A 169 -10.94 4.36 3.71
C PRO A 169 -10.30 4.85 5.03
N PHE A 170 -11.08 5.41 5.96
CA PHE A 170 -10.55 5.87 7.26
C PHE A 170 -10.01 4.71 8.09
N PHE A 171 -10.83 3.67 8.34
CA PHE A 171 -10.42 2.54 9.16
C PHE A 171 -9.29 1.74 8.49
N ALA A 172 -9.35 1.59 7.16
CA ALA A 172 -8.30 0.93 6.41
C ALA A 172 -6.94 1.61 6.59
N LEU A 173 -6.87 2.94 6.41
CA LEU A 173 -5.62 3.67 6.61
C LEU A 173 -5.21 3.72 8.08
N LEU A 174 -6.14 3.92 9.01
CA LEU A 174 -5.83 3.95 10.43
C LEU A 174 -5.15 2.64 10.88
N CYS A 175 -5.75 1.49 10.56
CA CYS A 175 -5.16 0.20 10.88
C CYS A 175 -3.83 -0.03 10.16
N ALA A 176 -3.75 0.32 8.87
CA ALA A 176 -2.53 0.17 8.08
C ALA A 176 -1.36 0.99 8.63
N TYR A 177 -1.62 2.24 9.01
CA TYR A 177 -0.61 3.14 9.55
C TYR A 177 -0.21 2.78 10.97
N LEU A 178 -1.16 2.45 11.85
CA LEU A 178 -0.82 1.97 13.19
C LEU A 178 0.03 0.70 13.12
N ALA A 179 -0.34 -0.27 12.29
CA ALA A 179 0.45 -1.47 12.10
C ALA A 179 1.86 -1.15 11.59
N GLN A 180 1.99 -0.23 10.62
CA GLN A 180 3.31 0.19 10.14
C GLN A 180 4.15 0.76 11.28
N THR A 181 3.59 1.69 12.03
CA THR A 181 4.28 2.43 13.10
C THR A 181 4.71 1.50 14.24
N PHE A 182 3.79 0.65 14.73
CA PHE A 182 4.05 -0.27 15.82
C PHE A 182 4.95 -1.45 15.45
N ILE A 183 5.14 -1.73 14.16
CA ILE A 183 6.14 -2.70 13.69
C ILE A 183 7.49 -1.99 13.46
N TYR A 184 7.48 -0.84 12.76
CA TYR A 184 8.69 -0.16 12.33
C TYR A 184 9.54 0.34 13.50
N PHE A 185 8.98 1.19 14.36
CA PHE A 185 9.78 1.86 15.39
C PHE A 185 10.41 0.89 16.40
N PRO A 186 9.66 -0.09 16.95
CA PRO A 186 10.26 -1.03 17.89
C PRO A 186 11.35 -1.89 17.27
N ILE A 187 11.21 -2.33 16.01
CA ILE A 187 12.22 -3.19 15.37
C ILE A 187 13.44 -2.36 14.93
N ALA A 188 13.22 -1.17 14.35
CA ALA A 188 14.30 -0.33 13.82
C ALA A 188 15.16 0.30 14.92
N TYR A 189 14.56 0.64 16.07
CA TYR A 189 15.23 1.40 17.13
C TYR A 189 15.33 0.66 18.46
N TRP A 190 15.13 -0.67 18.46
CA TRP A 190 15.29 -1.47 19.68
C TRP A 190 16.68 -1.28 20.29
N GLY A 191 16.74 -0.94 21.58
CA GLY A 191 18.00 -0.72 22.29
C GLY A 191 18.76 0.56 21.91
N ALA A 192 18.22 1.39 21.01
CA ALA A 192 18.82 2.68 20.68
C ALA A 192 18.56 3.71 21.79
N ALA A 193 19.58 4.50 22.14
CA ALA A 193 19.48 5.62 23.09
C ALA A 193 18.86 6.87 22.42
N LEU A 194 17.77 6.68 21.69
CA LEU A 194 17.05 7.71 20.91
C LEU A 194 15.62 7.85 21.43
N PRO A 195 14.98 9.03 21.31
CA PRO A 195 13.60 9.25 21.76
C PRO A 195 12.56 8.68 20.77
N TRP A 196 12.76 7.45 20.29
CA TRP A 196 11.96 6.84 19.22
C TRP A 196 10.48 6.67 19.58
N ALA A 197 10.14 6.61 20.87
CA ALA A 197 8.75 6.62 21.32
C ALA A 197 8.04 7.96 21.01
N ASN A 198 8.76 9.09 21.09
CA ASN A 198 8.21 10.40 20.70
C ASN A 198 8.03 10.47 19.18
N TRP A 199 9.02 9.98 18.42
CA TRP A 199 8.94 9.90 16.96
C TRP A 199 7.77 9.03 16.49
N MET A 200 7.47 7.95 17.23
CA MET A 200 6.30 7.11 16.98
C MET A 200 4.98 7.88 17.13
N VAL A 201 4.87 8.76 18.13
CA VAL A 201 3.69 9.63 18.32
C VAL A 201 3.59 10.67 17.20
N GLU A 202 4.71 11.28 16.81
CA GLU A 202 4.79 12.22 15.69
C GLU A 202 4.35 11.56 14.38
N ASP A 203 4.80 10.33 14.12
CA ASP A 203 4.44 9.54 12.95
C ASP A 203 2.92 9.27 12.89
N ILE A 204 2.31 8.88 14.02
CA ILE A 204 0.85 8.70 14.12
C ILE A 204 0.12 10.01 13.83
N ALA A 205 0.62 11.14 14.34
CA ALA A 205 0.03 12.45 14.10
C ALA A 205 0.09 12.84 12.61
N LEU A 206 1.26 12.70 11.97
CA LEU A 206 1.44 12.98 10.54
C LEU A 206 0.57 12.08 9.67
N LYS A 207 0.52 10.79 9.96
CA LYS A 207 -0.34 9.83 9.25
C LYS A 207 -1.82 10.11 9.46
N SER A 208 -2.22 10.58 10.64
CA SER A 208 -3.60 11.02 10.90
C SER A 208 -4.01 12.21 10.02
N LEU A 209 -3.11 13.19 9.83
CA LEU A 209 -3.34 14.29 8.89
C LEU A 209 -3.44 13.79 7.45
N LEU A 210 -2.57 12.85 7.06
CA LEU A 210 -2.60 12.22 5.74
C LEU A 210 -3.92 11.47 5.50
N ILE A 211 -4.48 10.78 6.50
CA ILE A 211 -5.80 10.14 6.42
C ILE A 211 -6.86 11.19 6.07
N VAL A 212 -6.90 12.31 6.81
CA VAL A 212 -7.90 13.37 6.60
C VAL A 212 -7.76 13.97 5.19
N ALA A 213 -6.53 14.25 4.74
CA ALA A 213 -6.27 14.73 3.39
C ALA A 213 -6.72 13.72 2.32
N PHE A 214 -6.41 12.43 2.53
CA PHE A 214 -6.81 11.38 1.61
C PHE A 214 -8.33 11.18 1.54
N LEU A 215 -9.07 11.38 2.64
CA LEU A 215 -10.54 11.31 2.60
C LEU A 215 -11.13 12.34 1.61
N GLY A 216 -10.53 13.53 1.52
CA GLY A 216 -10.88 14.53 0.50
C GLY A 216 -10.64 14.01 -0.92
N VAL A 217 -9.43 13.51 -1.18
CA VAL A 217 -9.05 12.94 -2.49
C VAL A 217 -9.95 11.76 -2.87
N TYR A 218 -10.15 10.84 -1.93
CA TYR A 218 -11.00 9.67 -2.09
C TYR A 218 -12.42 10.06 -2.47
N ARG A 219 -13.00 11.07 -1.81
CA ARG A 219 -14.35 11.58 -2.11
C ARG A 219 -14.46 12.08 -3.56
N LEU A 220 -13.45 12.79 -4.05
CA LEU A 220 -13.41 13.28 -5.43
C LEU A 220 -13.33 12.12 -6.44
N LEU A 221 -12.53 11.09 -6.13
CA LEU A 221 -12.31 9.95 -7.01
C LEU A 221 -13.45 8.92 -7.00
N MET A 222 -14.34 8.93 -6.00
CA MET A 222 -15.44 7.94 -5.88
C MET A 222 -16.29 7.82 -7.15
N LYS A 223 -16.54 8.92 -7.86
CA LYS A 223 -17.38 8.94 -9.05
C LYS A 223 -16.72 8.23 -10.24
N GLY A 224 -15.39 8.36 -10.37
CA GLY A 224 -14.61 7.73 -11.44
C GLY A 224 -14.18 6.30 -11.13
N LEU A 225 -14.01 5.98 -9.84
CA LEU A 225 -13.64 4.64 -9.36
C LEU A 225 -14.87 3.89 -8.85
N ARG A 226 -15.81 3.61 -9.75
CA ARG A 226 -16.94 2.74 -9.44
C ARG A 226 -16.46 1.29 -9.32
N PRO A 227 -16.95 0.54 -8.32
CA PRO A 227 -16.65 -0.88 -8.21
C PRO A 227 -17.07 -1.63 -9.48
N ARG A 228 -16.24 -2.58 -9.93
CA ARG A 228 -16.65 -3.51 -11.00
C ARG A 228 -17.71 -4.47 -10.43
N GLY A 229 -18.69 -4.86 -11.26
CA GLY A 229 -19.78 -5.74 -10.86
C GLY A 229 -19.28 -7.00 -10.14
N GLY A 230 -19.93 -7.36 -9.04
CA GLY A 230 -19.49 -8.42 -8.12
C GLY A 230 -18.67 -7.95 -6.93
N TYR A 231 -18.16 -6.72 -6.95
CA TYR A 231 -17.49 -6.09 -5.81
C TYR A 231 -18.40 -4.97 -5.28
N GLY A 232 -19.05 -5.21 -4.14
CA GLY A 232 -20.11 -4.36 -3.60
C GLY A 232 -19.76 -2.87 -3.57
N GLY A 233 -20.69 -2.07 -4.07
CA GLY A 233 -20.72 -0.62 -4.00
C GLY A 233 -22.13 -0.15 -3.69
#